data_AF-W5MW67-F1
#
_entry.id   AF-W5MW67-F1
#
_cell.length_a   1.000
_cell.length_b   1.000
_cell.length_c   1.000
_cell.angle_alpha   90.00
_cell.angle_beta   90.00
_cell.angle_gamma   90.00
#
_symmetry.space_group_name_H-M   'P 1'
#
loop_
_entity.id
_entity.type
_entity.pdbx_description
1 polymer ?
#
loop_
_entity_poly.entity_id
_entity_poly.type
_entity_poly.pdbx_seq_one_letter_code
_entity_poly.pdbx_strand_id
1 'polypeptide(L)' 'MDESSLLDLLECSVCLERLDTTAKVLPCQHTFCRRCLENIVSSRNELRCPECRILVDCGVDDLPANILL' A
#
# COMPACT_ATOMS: atom_id res chain seq x y z
N MET A 1 9.89 26.68 -13.38
CA MET A 1 8.84 26.04 -12.56
C MET A 1 8.87 24.59 -12.96
N ASP A 2 9.33 23.78 -12.03
CA ASP A 2 9.90 22.46 -12.24
C ASP A 2 8.80 21.45 -12.62
N GLU A 3 8.69 21.20 -13.94
CA GLU A 3 7.80 20.22 -14.59
C GLU A 3 8.15 18.75 -14.23
N SER A 4 9.02 18.55 -13.24
CA SER A 4 9.47 17.26 -12.72
C SER A 4 8.66 16.76 -11.52
N SER A 5 7.71 17.55 -10.99
CA SER A 5 6.99 17.25 -9.74
C SER A 5 5.71 16.42 -9.89
N LEU A 6 5.36 15.98 -11.11
CA LEU A 6 4.13 15.20 -11.36
C LEU A 6 4.36 13.67 -11.40
N LEU A 7 5.64 13.24 -11.45
CA LEU A 7 6.06 11.83 -11.43
C LEU A 7 6.46 11.36 -10.03
N ASP A 8 6.60 12.28 -9.07
CA ASP A 8 6.30 12.00 -7.66
C ASP A 8 4.77 11.79 -7.60
N LEU A 9 4.19 10.69 -7.15
CA LEU A 9 4.14 10.38 -5.72
C LEU A 9 3.26 9.12 -5.51
N LEU A 10 3.67 7.97 -6.03
CA LEU A 10 3.16 6.70 -5.49
C LEU A 10 4.22 6.18 -4.53
N GLU A 11 4.25 6.76 -3.34
CA GLU A 11 5.09 6.31 -2.23
C GLU A 11 4.23 5.62 -1.18
N CYS A 12 4.81 4.65 -0.51
CA CYS A 12 4.16 3.98 0.59
C CYS A 12 4.22 4.87 1.83
N SER A 13 3.08 5.28 2.40
CA SER A 13 3.04 6.10 3.63
C SER A 13 3.66 5.42 4.87
N VAL A 14 4.00 4.13 4.79
CA VAL A 14 4.62 3.38 5.89
C VAL A 14 6.15 3.42 5.84
N CYS A 15 6.75 3.13 4.68
CA CYS A 15 8.21 3.09 4.53
C CYS A 15 8.79 4.31 3.80
N LEU A 16 7.94 5.17 3.24
CA LEU A 16 8.30 6.32 2.42
C LEU A 16 9.19 5.94 1.21
N GLU A 17 9.07 4.69 0.74
CA GLU A 17 9.69 4.24 -0.50
C GLU A 17 8.67 4.26 -1.64
N ARG A 18 9.17 4.32 -2.87
CA ARG A 18 8.36 4.21 -4.08
C ARG A 18 7.61 2.88 -4.10
N LEU A 19 6.32 2.95 -4.42
CA LEU A 19 5.48 1.81 -4.73
C LEU A 19 5.89 1.26 -6.08
N ASP A 20 6.12 -0.03 -6.14
CA ASP A 20 6.36 -0.79 -7.35
C ASP A 20 5.11 -1.59 -7.73
N THR A 21 5.15 -2.32 -8.85
CA THR A 21 4.04 -3.14 -9.36
C THR A 21 3.55 -4.22 -8.38
N THR A 22 4.31 -4.49 -7.32
CA THR A 22 3.93 -5.43 -6.25
C THR A 22 3.03 -4.78 -5.19
N ALA A 23 2.89 -3.46 -5.21
CA ALA A 23 2.03 -2.72 -4.30
C ALA A 23 0.58 -3.19 -4.40
N LYS A 24 -0.05 -3.31 -3.24
CA LYS A 24 -1.42 -3.82 -3.12
C LYS A 24 -2.37 -2.71 -2.75
N VAL A 25 -3.53 -2.72 -3.40
CA VAL A 25 -4.62 -1.78 -3.13
C VAL A 25 -5.57 -2.41 -2.13
N LEU A 26 -5.78 -1.75 -0.99
CA LEU A 26 -6.72 -2.19 0.02
C LEU A 26 -8.17 -1.87 -0.43
N PRO A 27 -9.20 -2.54 0.14
CA PRO A 27 -10.61 -2.23 -0.17
C PRO A 27 -10.99 -0.78 0.16
N CYS A 28 -10.24 -0.11 1.04
CA CYS A 28 -10.36 1.30 1.35
C CYS A 28 -9.70 2.24 0.32
N GLN A 29 -9.24 1.72 -0.83
CA GLN A 29 -8.58 2.44 -1.92
C GLN A 29 -7.19 3.03 -1.60
N HIS A 30 -6.60 2.71 -0.44
CA HIS A 30 -5.22 3.07 -0.14
C HIS A 30 -4.26 1.99 -0.67
N THR A 31 -3.09 2.42 -1.17
CA THR A 31 -2.08 1.53 -1.75
C THR A 31 -0.84 1.52 -0.86
N PHE A 32 -0.30 0.32 -0.58
CA PHE A 32 0.93 0.17 0.18
C PHE A 32 1.84 -0.88 -0.43
N CYS A 33 3.12 -0.80 -0.09
CA CYS A 33 4.12 -1.79 -0.48
C CYS A 33 3.75 -3.17 0.10
N ARG A 34 3.91 -4.25 -0.68
CA ARG A 34 3.60 -5.62 -0.21
C ARG A 34 4.29 -5.94 1.11
N ARG A 35 5.58 -5.63 1.21
CA ARG A 35 6.42 -5.86 2.40
C ARG A 35 5.84 -5.18 3.65
N CYS A 36 5.28 -3.99 3.48
CA CYS A 36 4.69 -3.19 4.55
C CYS A 36 3.43 -3.87 5.08
N LEU A 37 2.57 -4.36 4.18
CA LEU A 37 1.35 -5.08 4.54
C LEU A 37 1.65 -6.42 5.20
N GLU A 38 2.62 -7.19 4.68
CA GLU A 38 3.07 -8.45 5.28
C GLU A 38 3.61 -8.23 6.70
N ASN A 39 4.36 -7.15 6.94
CA ASN A 39 4.87 -6.80 8.26
C ASN A 39 3.75 -6.43 9.25
N ILE A 40 2.72 -5.70 8.78
CA ILE A 40 1.54 -5.35 9.61
C ILE A 40 0.80 -6.62 10.03
N VAL A 41 0.52 -7.52 9.09
CA VAL A 41 -0.14 -8.81 9.38
C VAL A 41 0.68 -9.65 10.34
N SER A 42 2.00 -9.72 10.13
CA SER A 42 2.90 -10.48 10.99
C SER A 42 2.98 -9.93 12.41
N SER A 43 2.85 -8.60 12.58
CA SER A 43 2.93 -7.95 13.89
C SER A 43 1.61 -7.96 14.66
N ARG A 44 0.47 -7.84 13.97
CA ARG A 44 -0.85 -7.67 14.61
C ARG A 44 -1.79 -8.86 14.45
N ASN A 45 -1.40 -9.86 13.66
CA ASN A 45 -2.23 -10.98 13.27
C ASN A 45 -3.54 -10.58 12.53
N GLU A 46 -3.65 -9.31 12.12
CA GLU A 46 -4.75 -8.72 11.38
C GLU A 46 -4.20 -7.68 10.39
N LEU A 47 -4.88 -7.47 9.26
CA LEU A 47 -4.54 -6.41 8.32
C LEU A 47 -5.46 -5.20 8.54
N ARG A 48 -4.88 -4.06 8.93
CA ARG A 48 -5.58 -2.78 9.02
C ARG A 48 -4.87 -1.73 8.19
N CYS A 49 -5.65 -0.90 7.50
CA CYS A 49 -5.10 0.23 6.76
C CYS A 49 -4.42 1.22 7.74
N PRO A 50 -3.15 1.61 7.51
CA PRO A 50 -2.45 2.62 8.31
C PRO A 50 -3.15 3.98 8.33
N GLU A 51 -3.78 4.38 7.22
CA GLU A 51 -4.39 5.70 7.04
C GLU A 51 -5.79 5.78 7.64
N CYS A 52 -6.68 4.87 7.25
CA CYS A 52 -8.10 4.93 7.66
C CYS A 52 -8.49 3.92 8.74
N ARG A 53 -7.57 3.05 9.17
CA ARG A 53 -7.77 2.01 10.20
C ARG A 53 -8.86 0.98 9.90
N ILE A 54 -9.34 0.93 8.66
CA ILE A 54 -10.30 -0.07 8.18
C ILE A 54 -9.64 -1.45 8.21
N LEU A 55 -10.35 -2.43 8.77
CA LEU A 55 -9.96 -3.83 8.76
C LEU A 55 -10.13 -4.42 7.37
N VAL A 56 -9.13 -5.16 6.93
CA VAL A 56 -9.12 -5.86 5.65
C VAL A 56 -9.26 -7.35 5.94
N ASP A 57 -10.37 -7.93 5.48
CA ASP A 57 -10.74 -9.33 5.73
C ASP A 57 -10.15 -10.32 4.70
N CYS A 58 -9.08 -9.92 4.01
CA CYS A 58 -8.41 -10.74 3.00
C CYS A 58 -6.89 -10.72 3.20
N GLY A 59 -6.23 -11.77 2.73
CA GLY A 59 -4.77 -11.86 2.74
C GLY A 59 -4.14 -10.81 1.83
N VAL A 60 -2.87 -10.48 2.10
CA VAL A 60 -2.10 -9.55 1.25
C VAL A 60 -2.00 -10.06 -0.19
N ASP A 61 -1.97 -11.38 -0.38
CA ASP A 61 -1.89 -12.00 -1.71
C ASP A 61 -3.17 -11.83 -2.52
N ASP A 62 -4.34 -11.93 -1.87
CA ASP A 62 -5.68 -11.77 -2.46
C ASP A 62 -6.01 -10.32 -2.87
N LEU A 63 -5.25 -9.34 -2.36
CA LEU A 63 -5.46 -7.95 -2.73
C LEU A 63 -5.05 -7.70 -4.20
N PRO A 64 -5.82 -6.90 -4.94
CA PRO A 64 -5.45 -6.53 -6.30
C PRO A 64 -4.14 -5.72 -6.30
N ALA A 65 -3.28 -5.99 -7.27
CA ALA A 65 -2.16 -5.13 -7.60
C ALA A 65 -2.68 -3.83 -8.23
N ASN A 66 -2.03 -2.70 -7.97
CA ASN A 66 -2.39 -1.46 -8.65
C ASN A 66 -1.98 -1.54 -10.13
N ILE A 67 -2.96 -1.61 -11.04
CA ILE A 67 -2.74 -1.75 -12.50
C ILE A 67 -2.20 -0.44 -13.11
N LEU A 68 -2.22 0.66 -12.35
CA LEU A 68 -1.70 1.96 -12.77
C LEU A 68 -0.22 2.18 -12.40
N LEU A 69 0.42 1.21 -11.73
CA LEU A 69 1.86 1.13 -11.45
C LEU A 69 2.53 0.15 -12.41
#